data_AF-A0A8H7I5Q0-F1
#
_entry.id   AF-A0A8H7I5Q0-F1
#
_cell.length_a   1.000
_cell.length_b   1.000
_cell.length_c   1.000
_cell.angle_alpha   90.00
_cell.angle_beta   90.00
_cell.angle_gamma   90.00
#
_symmetry.space_group_name_H-M   'P 1'
#
loop_
_entity.id
_entity.type
_entity.pdbx_description
1 polymer ?
#
loop_
_entity_poly.entity_id
_entity_poly.type
_entity_poly.pdbx_seq_one_letter_code
_entity_poly.pdbx_strand_id
1 'polypeptide(L)'
;MLPRLALLALFVKLASADWTWPNPVWDEIEEITQVQGGVFRSGVLDGVSPCGAFPQSGTGDPSRQASSEWLRTAFHDAITHNAQEVQAALHERLDRPGYLYSCQKLPRSSIVMRAGRIDATGPGPEGFVPEPKDNINKLLSKFANAGFNKTDMIQMVACGHTIGGVHGQFFPDFDNKVATEYLDGTTLNPLVTAPGGNNSDFAVFNCGQPTGNSTIKAMSEPASFLSTCGSILQRMIDTVPSAVKLSDPITPMKGLSEQPTVRVMYADRTGQVNSTKIDTMPVRFQGGTGSGFEAFSGCFYQIPSTILPNGISHFNVSVTNTTTGAETIYDNNGNGYPVQDNIIFQAAQSCHIFNPNGNGNLTLTAAVRDGMDLTNPSLNVVVKVPRANSVVPELVVETTLSMKLLRSTEFGYSLYSGSYSLPIESGLPRQMCGLKVRWCQVRRWVQEDERV
;
A
#
# COMPACT_ATOMS: atom_id res chain seq x y z
N MET A 1 -36.07 -41.84 -38.03
CA MET A 1 -34.75 -42.12 -37.43
C MET A 1 -33.98 -40.80 -37.38
N LEU A 2 -33.61 -40.38 -36.15
CA LEU A 2 -32.79 -39.24 -35.71
C LEU A 2 -33.14 -37.80 -36.15
N PRO A 3 -33.55 -36.93 -35.20
CA PRO A 3 -33.40 -35.48 -35.34
C PRO A 3 -32.05 -35.01 -34.78
N ARG A 4 -31.51 -33.96 -35.40
CA ARG A 4 -30.28 -33.25 -35.01
C ARG A 4 -30.45 -32.57 -33.65
N LEU A 5 -29.70 -32.98 -32.63
CA LEU A 5 -29.41 -32.13 -31.47
C LEU A 5 -28.13 -31.32 -31.75
N ALA A 6 -28.29 -30.03 -31.96
CA ALA A 6 -27.20 -29.07 -31.83
C ALA A 6 -27.07 -28.73 -30.34
N LEU A 7 -25.97 -29.14 -29.71
CA LEU A 7 -25.61 -28.72 -28.36
C LEU A 7 -25.09 -27.27 -28.45
N LEU A 8 -25.93 -26.30 -28.09
CA LEU A 8 -25.47 -24.94 -27.83
C LEU A 8 -24.75 -24.96 -26.48
N ALA A 9 -23.41 -25.00 -26.51
CA ALA A 9 -22.61 -24.78 -25.31
C ALA A 9 -22.76 -23.32 -24.89
N LEU A 10 -23.62 -23.07 -23.90
CA LEU A 10 -23.73 -21.78 -23.25
C LEU A 10 -22.44 -21.56 -22.42
N PHE A 11 -21.40 -21.01 -23.05
CA PHE A 11 -20.27 -20.43 -22.33
C PHE A 11 -20.79 -19.17 -21.61
N VAL A 12 -21.32 -19.36 -20.40
CA VAL A 12 -21.41 -18.28 -19.44
C VAL A 12 -19.97 -17.93 -19.09
N LYS A 13 -19.41 -16.92 -19.77
CA LYS A 13 -18.27 -16.19 -19.21
C LYS A 13 -18.77 -15.66 -17.87
N LEU A 14 -18.32 -16.25 -16.77
CA LEU A 14 -18.30 -15.57 -15.49
C LEU A 14 -17.38 -14.37 -15.71
N ALA A 15 -17.96 -13.24 -16.13
CA ALA A 15 -17.29 -11.96 -16.03
C ALA A 15 -17.02 -11.78 -14.53
N SER A 16 -15.76 -11.86 -14.15
CA SER A 16 -15.30 -11.15 -12.96
C SER A 16 -15.88 -9.76 -13.09
N ALA A 17 -16.73 -9.33 -12.15
CA ALA A 17 -17.21 -7.96 -12.17
C ALA A 17 -15.99 -7.04 -12.15
N ASP A 18 -15.80 -6.24 -13.21
CA ASP A 18 -14.72 -5.27 -13.26
C ASP A 18 -14.87 -4.29 -12.07
N TRP A 19 -13.75 -3.84 -11.52
CA TRP A 19 -13.72 -2.98 -10.34
C TRP A 19 -14.55 -1.71 -10.53
N THR A 20 -15.50 -1.45 -9.62
CA THR A 20 -16.28 -0.21 -9.56
C THR A 20 -15.90 0.60 -8.32
N TRP A 21 -15.69 1.90 -8.51
CA TRP A 21 -15.46 2.87 -7.45
C TRP A 21 -16.79 3.37 -6.84
N PRO A 22 -16.87 3.65 -5.52
CA PRO A 22 -15.82 3.47 -4.52
C PRO A 22 -15.68 2.01 -4.09
N ASN A 23 -14.43 1.58 -3.88
CA ASN A 23 -14.14 0.32 -3.21
C ASN A 23 -13.11 0.55 -2.10
N PRO A 24 -13.53 0.63 -0.83
CA PRO A 24 -12.66 1.10 0.24
C PRO A 24 -11.38 0.27 0.41
N VAL A 25 -11.41 -1.02 0.10
CA VAL A 25 -10.24 -1.90 0.19
C VAL A 25 -9.28 -1.62 -0.97
N TRP A 26 -9.77 -1.62 -2.20
CA TRP A 26 -8.93 -1.44 -3.39
C TRP A 26 -8.39 -0.04 -3.53
N ASP A 27 -9.20 0.95 -3.17
CA ASP A 27 -8.77 2.32 -3.21
C ASP A 27 -7.66 2.58 -2.13
N GLU A 28 -7.65 1.86 -0.99
CA GLU A 28 -6.56 1.96 -0.01
C GLU A 28 -5.30 1.27 -0.52
N ILE A 29 -5.45 0.11 -1.16
CA ILE A 29 -4.36 -0.59 -1.82
C ILE A 29 -3.75 0.31 -2.90
N GLU A 30 -4.55 1.01 -3.69
CA GLU A 30 -4.08 1.95 -4.70
C GLU A 30 -3.31 3.11 -4.06
N GLU A 31 -3.82 3.73 -2.99
CA GLU A 31 -3.13 4.81 -2.30
C GLU A 31 -1.77 4.36 -1.73
N ILE A 32 -1.73 3.18 -1.12
CA ILE A 32 -0.51 2.58 -0.59
C ILE A 32 0.41 2.11 -1.72
N THR A 33 -0.07 1.70 -2.89
CA THR A 33 0.82 1.19 -3.94
C THR A 33 1.32 2.28 -4.90
N GLN A 34 0.48 3.26 -5.20
CA GLN A 34 0.68 4.26 -6.25
C GLN A 34 1.06 5.64 -5.71
N VAL A 35 0.67 6.01 -4.48
CA VAL A 35 0.83 7.38 -3.97
C VAL A 35 1.71 7.40 -2.71
N GLN A 36 3.01 7.22 -2.91
CA GLN A 36 4.05 7.25 -1.88
C GLN A 36 4.83 8.57 -1.79
N GLY A 37 4.92 9.30 -2.90
CA GLY A 37 5.54 10.62 -3.00
C GLY A 37 4.59 11.66 -3.62
N GLY A 38 4.95 12.93 -3.50
CA GLY A 38 4.17 14.05 -4.02
C GLY A 38 2.91 14.36 -3.22
N VAL A 39 1.91 14.91 -3.91
CA VAL A 39 0.64 15.32 -3.31
C VAL A 39 -0.14 14.08 -2.86
N PHE A 40 -0.83 14.21 -1.72
CA PHE A 40 -1.67 13.16 -1.15
C PHE A 40 -0.95 11.87 -0.73
N ARG A 41 0.39 11.86 -0.73
CA ARG A 41 1.20 10.70 -0.31
C ARG A 41 0.71 10.05 0.99
N SER A 42 0.69 8.72 1.00
CA SER A 42 0.37 7.88 2.17
C SER A 42 1.53 7.81 3.16
N GLY A 43 2.78 7.92 2.67
CA GLY A 43 3.99 7.97 3.51
C GLY A 43 4.48 6.62 4.01
N VAL A 44 3.95 5.50 3.51
CA VAL A 44 4.40 4.14 3.89
C VAL A 44 5.90 3.95 3.59
N LEU A 45 6.42 4.60 2.55
CA LEU A 45 7.85 4.58 2.21
C LEU A 45 8.77 5.40 3.12
N ASP A 46 8.25 6.24 4.01
CA ASP A 46 9.09 7.08 4.87
C ASP A 46 9.96 6.28 5.85
N GLY A 47 9.50 5.08 6.25
CA GLY A 47 10.27 4.18 7.13
C GLY A 47 11.35 3.36 6.41
N VAL A 48 11.48 3.52 5.08
CA VAL A 48 12.36 2.70 4.24
C VAL A 48 13.34 3.58 3.47
N SER A 49 12.91 4.78 3.08
CA SER A 49 13.74 5.76 2.38
C SER A 49 14.46 6.68 3.37
N PRO A 50 15.79 6.85 3.28
CA PRO A 50 16.68 6.33 2.24
C PRO A 50 17.04 4.84 2.47
N CYS A 51 17.07 4.05 1.40
CA CYS A 51 17.25 2.60 1.48
C CYS A 51 18.58 2.15 2.10
N GLY A 52 19.64 2.92 1.89
CA GLY A 52 20.99 2.61 2.35
C GLY A 52 21.30 2.98 3.80
N ALA A 53 20.38 3.66 4.51
CA ALA A 53 20.61 4.09 5.89
C ALA A 53 19.30 4.21 6.67
N PHE A 54 19.26 3.73 7.91
CA PHE A 54 18.08 3.90 8.76
C PHE A 54 17.92 5.38 9.17
N PRO A 55 16.83 6.08 8.77
CA PRO A 55 16.72 7.53 8.98
C PRO A 55 16.54 7.94 10.46
N GLN A 56 16.15 7.00 11.33
CA GLN A 56 15.77 7.29 12.72
C GLN A 56 16.94 7.31 13.73
N SER A 57 18.17 6.94 13.34
CA SER A 57 19.31 6.89 14.26
C SER A 57 20.08 8.22 14.41
N GLY A 58 19.69 9.29 13.71
CA GLY A 58 20.34 10.62 13.79
C GLY A 58 21.81 10.67 13.33
N THR A 59 22.40 9.51 13.09
CA THR A 59 23.71 9.26 12.49
C THR A 59 23.46 8.14 11.48
N GLY A 60 23.68 8.40 10.20
CA GLY A 60 23.50 7.38 9.17
C GLY A 60 24.52 6.28 9.40
N ASP A 61 24.15 5.23 10.14
CA ASP A 61 24.97 4.06 10.36
C ASP A 61 25.00 3.26 9.06
N PRO A 62 26.12 3.27 8.30
CA PRO A 62 26.20 2.56 7.03
C PRO A 62 26.16 1.04 7.20
N SER A 63 26.29 0.53 8.43
CA SER A 63 26.13 -0.89 8.75
C SER A 63 24.67 -1.32 8.90
N ARG A 64 23.69 -0.40 8.82
CA ARG A 64 22.26 -0.72 8.90
C ARG A 64 21.49 -0.14 7.73
N GLN A 65 21.16 -1.00 6.77
CA GLN A 65 20.32 -0.64 5.63
C GLN A 65 18.83 -0.76 6.01
N ALA A 66 18.02 0.28 5.80
CA ALA A 66 16.60 0.23 6.14
C ALA A 66 15.86 -0.88 5.36
N SER A 67 16.18 -1.06 4.08
CA SER A 67 15.62 -2.14 3.26
C SER A 67 15.92 -3.54 3.81
N SER A 68 17.05 -3.71 4.49
CA SER A 68 17.45 -4.98 5.10
C SER A 68 16.51 -5.42 6.21
N GLU A 69 16.08 -4.47 7.04
CA GLU A 69 15.25 -4.75 8.21
C GLU A 69 13.83 -5.11 7.76
N TRP A 70 13.32 -4.47 6.70
CA TRP A 70 12.04 -4.85 6.08
C TRP A 70 12.06 -6.24 5.46
N LEU A 71 13.13 -6.59 4.73
CA LEU A 71 13.29 -7.93 4.19
C LEU A 71 13.42 -8.97 5.31
N ARG A 72 14.14 -8.64 6.38
CA ARG A 72 14.27 -9.47 7.58
C ARG A 72 12.91 -9.68 8.26
N THR A 73 12.10 -8.63 8.43
CA THR A 73 10.75 -8.75 8.97
C THR A 73 9.89 -9.67 8.12
N ALA A 74 9.94 -9.53 6.78
CA ALA A 74 9.23 -10.41 5.86
C ALA A 74 9.68 -11.88 5.97
N PHE A 75 10.98 -12.13 6.13
CA PHE A 75 11.50 -13.47 6.37
C PHE A 75 11.04 -14.03 7.72
N HIS A 76 11.16 -13.27 8.80
CA HIS A 76 10.74 -13.68 10.15
C HIS A 76 9.25 -14.03 10.20
N ASP A 77 8.45 -13.27 9.47
CA ASP A 77 7.03 -13.55 9.27
C ASP A 77 6.80 -14.86 8.51
N ALA A 78 7.37 -15.00 7.32
CA ALA A 78 7.15 -16.16 6.46
C ALA A 78 7.72 -17.46 7.05
N ILE A 79 8.89 -17.42 7.69
CA ILE A 79 9.61 -18.62 8.15
C ILE A 79 9.00 -19.21 9.43
N THR A 80 8.23 -18.43 10.19
CA THR A 80 7.48 -18.92 11.35
C THR A 80 6.16 -19.58 10.97
N HIS A 81 5.81 -19.53 9.68
CA HIS A 81 4.68 -20.27 9.16
C HIS A 81 4.91 -21.78 9.34
N ASN A 82 3.88 -22.46 9.86
CA ASN A 82 3.80 -23.91 9.85
C ASN A 82 2.81 -24.31 8.75
N ALA A 83 3.29 -24.95 7.68
CA ALA A 83 2.47 -25.41 6.56
C ALA A 83 1.32 -26.36 6.98
N GLN A 84 1.36 -26.89 8.21
CA GLN A 84 0.38 -27.81 8.78
C GLN A 84 -0.62 -27.15 9.75
N GLU A 85 -0.43 -25.88 10.13
CA GLU A 85 -1.29 -25.17 11.09
C GLU A 85 -1.78 -23.82 10.55
N VAL A 86 -2.96 -23.40 11.00
CA VAL A 86 -3.50 -22.07 10.71
C VAL A 86 -2.83 -21.06 11.64
N GLN A 87 -1.54 -20.83 11.45
CA GLN A 87 -0.79 -19.86 12.24
C GLN A 87 -0.58 -18.59 11.41
N ALA A 88 -1.14 -17.50 11.91
CA ALA A 88 -1.04 -16.20 11.29
C ALA A 88 0.29 -15.54 11.66
N ALA A 89 0.87 -14.87 10.66
CA ALA A 89 2.21 -14.33 10.70
C ALA A 89 2.21 -12.87 11.21
N LEU A 90 3.35 -12.40 11.72
CA LEU A 90 3.59 -11.01 12.18
C LEU A 90 2.79 -9.95 11.41
N HIS A 91 2.16 -9.08 12.16
CA HIS A 91 1.15 -8.14 11.71
C HIS A 91 1.72 -7.10 10.73
N GLU A 92 1.64 -7.32 9.41
CA GLU A 92 1.96 -6.26 8.45
C GLU A 92 1.31 -6.44 7.06
N ARG A 93 0.57 -5.39 6.70
CA ARG A 93 -0.32 -5.23 5.55
C ARG A 93 0.48 -4.99 4.29
N LEU A 94 0.24 -5.70 3.17
CA LEU A 94 0.37 -5.18 1.79
C LEU A 94 1.62 -4.35 1.39
N ASP A 95 2.69 -4.35 2.17
CA ASP A 95 3.76 -3.35 2.10
C ASP A 95 5.12 -3.99 1.80
N ARG A 96 5.30 -5.23 2.25
CA ARG A 96 6.51 -6.06 2.11
C ARG A 96 7.14 -6.10 0.72
N PRO A 97 6.37 -6.30 -0.37
CA PRO A 97 6.95 -6.35 -1.72
C PRO A 97 7.26 -4.94 -2.25
N GLY A 98 6.47 -3.94 -1.83
CA GLY A 98 6.69 -2.51 -2.09
C GLY A 98 8.11 -2.05 -1.72
N TYR A 99 8.64 -2.52 -0.60
CA TYR A 99 9.91 -2.08 -0.04
C TYR A 99 11.15 -2.51 -0.83
N LEU A 100 11.11 -3.70 -1.44
CA LEU A 100 12.18 -4.14 -2.32
C LEU A 100 12.21 -3.34 -3.63
N TYR A 101 11.05 -2.87 -4.10
CA TYR A 101 10.94 -2.00 -5.27
C TYR A 101 11.41 -0.59 -5.04
N SER A 102 11.03 0.02 -3.91
CA SER A 102 11.39 1.42 -3.62
C SER A 102 12.89 1.63 -3.56
N CYS A 103 13.63 0.58 -3.25
CA CYS A 103 15.08 0.61 -3.18
C CYS A 103 15.78 0.29 -4.49
N GLN A 104 15.03 -0.07 -5.55
CA GLN A 104 15.55 -0.43 -6.88
C GLN A 104 16.64 -1.52 -6.84
N LYS A 105 16.73 -2.26 -5.73
CA LYS A 105 17.74 -3.30 -5.51
C LYS A 105 17.36 -4.58 -6.28
N LEU A 106 16.06 -4.80 -6.53
CA LEU A 106 15.57 -5.82 -7.45
C LEU A 106 14.99 -5.17 -8.72
N PRO A 107 15.08 -5.84 -9.89
CA PRO A 107 14.35 -5.42 -11.07
C PRO A 107 12.85 -5.36 -10.75
N ARG A 108 12.20 -4.28 -11.19
CA ARG A 108 10.81 -3.94 -10.83
C ARG A 108 9.75 -5.00 -11.17
N SER A 109 10.05 -5.96 -12.03
CA SER A 109 9.16 -7.05 -12.44
C SER A 109 9.36 -8.37 -11.66
N SER A 110 10.27 -8.39 -10.69
CA SER A 110 10.77 -9.67 -10.12
C SER A 110 9.89 -10.24 -9.02
N ILE A 111 9.05 -9.40 -8.43
CA ILE A 111 8.11 -9.75 -7.36
C ILE A 111 6.72 -9.26 -7.86
N VAL A 112 5.62 -9.53 -7.17
CA VAL A 112 4.30 -8.94 -7.42
C VAL A 112 3.56 -8.77 -6.09
N MET A 113 2.73 -7.73 -6.02
CA MET A 113 1.85 -7.48 -4.89
C MET A 113 0.59 -8.35 -4.99
N ARG A 114 0.16 -8.97 -3.88
CA ARG A 114 -1.14 -9.67 -3.79
C ARG A 114 -1.87 -9.24 -2.51
N ALA A 115 -3.19 -9.13 -2.58
CA ALA A 115 -4.05 -8.92 -1.43
C ALA A 115 -4.52 -10.25 -0.82
N GLY A 116 -5.19 -10.20 0.33
CA GLY A 116 -5.88 -11.35 0.92
C GLY A 116 -5.19 -12.00 2.12
N ARG A 117 -4.04 -11.48 2.58
CA ARG A 117 -3.50 -11.87 3.90
C ARG A 117 -4.51 -11.51 4.99
N ILE A 118 -4.61 -12.38 5.99
CA ILE A 118 -5.44 -12.18 7.18
C ILE A 118 -4.51 -11.80 8.33
N ASP A 119 -4.88 -10.74 9.05
CA ASP A 119 -4.13 -10.25 10.21
C ASP A 119 -3.96 -11.34 11.27
N ALA A 120 -2.76 -11.44 11.85
CA ALA A 120 -2.54 -12.36 12.95
C ALA A 120 -3.22 -11.95 14.24
N THR A 121 -3.81 -12.95 14.88
CA THR A 121 -4.49 -12.83 16.17
C THR A 121 -3.55 -13.07 17.36
N GLY A 122 -2.28 -13.41 17.11
CA GLY A 122 -1.29 -13.70 18.16
C GLY A 122 0.13 -13.84 17.61
N PRO A 123 1.12 -14.00 18.49
CA PRO A 123 2.52 -14.19 18.09
C PRO A 123 2.74 -15.55 17.39
N GLY A 124 3.75 -15.61 16.53
CA GLY A 124 4.24 -16.86 15.97
C GLY A 124 4.88 -17.76 17.04
N PRO A 125 5.03 -19.08 16.77
CA PRO A 125 5.60 -20.02 17.72
C PRO A 125 7.07 -19.68 18.02
N GLU A 126 7.45 -19.74 19.30
CA GLU A 126 8.83 -19.49 19.71
C GLU A 126 9.79 -20.56 19.16
N GLY A 127 11.00 -20.13 18.78
CA GLY A 127 12.06 -21.03 18.32
C GLY A 127 11.96 -21.46 16.84
N PHE A 128 10.98 -20.98 16.09
CA PHE A 128 10.79 -21.34 14.67
C PHE A 128 11.66 -20.50 13.72
N VAL A 129 12.08 -19.30 14.14
CA VAL A 129 13.03 -18.48 13.39
C VAL A 129 14.42 -19.15 13.40
N PRO A 130 15.07 -19.38 12.24
CA PRO A 130 16.44 -19.88 12.18
C PRO A 130 17.45 -18.98 12.90
N GLU A 131 18.31 -19.56 13.73
CA GLU A 131 19.36 -18.83 14.45
C GLU A 131 20.72 -18.98 13.77
N PRO A 132 21.64 -17.99 13.86
CA PRO A 132 22.98 -18.07 13.26
C PRO A 132 23.85 -19.24 13.74
N LYS A 133 23.52 -19.82 14.90
CA LYS A 133 24.21 -20.97 15.52
C LYS A 133 23.49 -22.31 15.31
N ASP A 134 22.34 -22.31 14.64
CA ASP A 134 21.63 -23.56 14.36
C ASP A 134 22.45 -24.42 13.40
N ASN A 135 22.54 -25.72 13.72
CA ASN A 135 23.17 -26.67 12.81
C ASN A 135 22.27 -26.92 11.58
N ILE A 136 22.86 -27.49 10.53
CA ILE A 136 22.16 -27.65 9.26
C ILE A 136 20.87 -28.48 9.33
N ASN A 137 20.79 -29.46 10.23
CA ASN A 137 19.58 -30.27 10.38
C ASN A 137 18.42 -29.45 10.97
N LYS A 138 18.71 -28.56 11.93
CA LYS A 138 17.73 -27.62 12.46
C LYS A 138 17.28 -26.62 11.40
N LEU A 139 18.22 -26.05 10.65
CA LEU A 139 17.92 -25.12 9.55
C LEU A 139 17.00 -25.77 8.51
N LEU A 140 17.36 -26.96 8.02
CA LEU A 140 16.55 -27.72 7.07
C LEU A 140 15.13 -28.01 7.61
N SER A 141 15.01 -28.34 8.89
CA SER A 141 13.71 -28.62 9.51
C SER A 141 12.84 -27.36 9.60
N LYS A 142 13.41 -26.21 9.99
CA LYS A 142 12.69 -24.93 10.08
C LYS A 142 12.20 -24.46 8.70
N PHE A 143 13.04 -24.52 7.67
CA PHE A 143 12.63 -24.20 6.31
C PHE A 143 11.57 -25.17 5.78
N ALA A 144 11.72 -26.48 6.03
CA ALA A 144 10.74 -27.48 5.63
C ALA A 144 9.38 -27.26 6.29
N ASN A 145 9.34 -26.86 7.56
CA ASN A 145 8.10 -26.51 8.27
C ASN A 145 7.35 -25.35 7.60
N ALA A 146 8.08 -24.37 7.06
CA ALA A 146 7.53 -23.27 6.29
C ALA A 146 7.26 -23.62 4.81
N GLY A 147 7.46 -24.88 4.40
CA GLY A 147 7.21 -25.34 3.03
C GLY A 147 8.36 -25.10 2.04
N PHE A 148 9.55 -24.78 2.53
CA PHE A 148 10.74 -24.53 1.71
C PHE A 148 11.70 -25.72 1.73
N ASN A 149 12.14 -26.16 0.55
CA ASN A 149 13.10 -27.24 0.44
C ASN A 149 14.55 -26.73 0.64
N LYS A 150 15.51 -27.64 0.54
CA LYS A 150 16.95 -27.32 0.67
C LYS A 150 17.43 -26.27 -0.33
N THR A 151 17.03 -26.36 -1.59
CA THR A 151 17.40 -25.41 -2.64
C THR A 151 16.81 -24.04 -2.33
N ASP A 152 15.55 -23.99 -1.91
CA ASP A 152 14.87 -22.77 -1.50
C ASP A 152 15.59 -22.08 -0.34
N MET A 153 16.03 -22.85 0.66
CA MET A 153 16.83 -22.34 1.78
C MET A 153 18.12 -21.67 1.31
N ILE A 154 18.89 -22.33 0.44
CA ILE A 154 20.14 -21.76 -0.10
C ILE A 154 19.86 -20.46 -0.85
N GLN A 155 18.86 -20.47 -1.73
CA GLN A 155 18.48 -19.30 -2.53
C GLN A 155 18.03 -18.14 -1.65
N MET A 156 17.16 -18.41 -0.67
CA MET A 156 16.61 -17.39 0.22
C MET A 156 17.69 -16.76 1.11
N VAL A 157 18.58 -17.58 1.67
CA VAL A 157 19.72 -17.11 2.49
C VAL A 157 20.67 -16.28 1.64
N ALA A 158 21.06 -16.75 0.45
CA ALA A 158 21.93 -15.99 -0.44
C ALA A 158 21.32 -14.63 -0.82
N CYS A 159 20.06 -14.62 -1.31
CA CYS A 159 19.39 -13.38 -1.70
C CYS A 159 19.15 -12.41 -0.53
N GLY A 160 18.80 -12.92 0.65
CA GLY A 160 18.56 -12.09 1.83
C GLY A 160 19.84 -11.49 2.40
N HIS A 161 20.94 -12.23 2.35
CA HIS A 161 22.22 -11.79 2.92
C HIS A 161 23.04 -10.91 1.98
N THR A 162 22.61 -10.70 0.74
CA THR A 162 23.14 -9.64 -0.12
C THR A 162 22.82 -8.23 0.40
N ILE A 163 21.73 -8.05 1.17
CA ILE A 163 21.34 -6.75 1.71
C ILE A 163 20.99 -6.81 3.20
N GLY A 164 21.61 -7.69 3.99
CA GLY A 164 21.31 -7.84 5.43
C GLY A 164 21.98 -6.78 6.29
N GLY A 165 21.49 -6.51 7.51
CA GLY A 165 22.12 -5.53 8.44
C GLY A 165 23.61 -5.81 8.70
N VAL A 166 23.96 -6.97 9.27
CA VAL A 166 25.37 -7.37 9.48
C VAL A 166 26.16 -7.48 8.17
N HIS A 167 25.46 -7.65 7.05
CA HIS A 167 26.02 -7.85 5.74
C HIS A 167 26.17 -6.56 4.93
N GLY A 168 25.50 -5.46 5.31
CA GLY A 168 25.40 -4.26 4.48
C GLY A 168 26.72 -3.51 4.30
N GLN A 169 27.66 -3.72 5.22
CA GLN A 169 29.04 -3.23 5.10
C GLN A 169 29.89 -4.07 4.13
N PHE A 170 29.52 -5.33 3.87
CA PHE A 170 30.22 -6.26 2.99
C PHE A 170 29.56 -6.36 1.62
N PHE A 171 28.24 -6.19 1.56
CA PHE A 171 27.41 -6.20 0.35
C PHE A 171 26.52 -4.94 0.32
N PRO A 172 27.04 -3.80 -0.17
CA PRO A 172 26.27 -2.55 -0.25
C PRO A 172 25.20 -2.57 -1.36
N ASP A 173 25.34 -3.48 -2.32
CA ASP A 173 24.50 -3.60 -3.50
C ASP A 173 23.85 -4.97 -3.61
N PHE A 174 22.69 -5.02 -4.26
CA PHE A 174 21.97 -6.26 -4.52
C PHE A 174 22.53 -6.93 -5.78
N ASP A 175 23.65 -7.63 -5.61
CA ASP A 175 24.36 -8.33 -6.67
C ASP A 175 24.72 -9.78 -6.27
N ASN A 176 25.38 -10.48 -7.18
CA ASN A 176 25.79 -11.87 -7.03
C ASN A 176 27.06 -12.06 -6.16
N LYS A 177 27.58 -11.04 -5.47
CA LYS A 177 28.84 -11.15 -4.71
C LYS A 177 28.77 -12.14 -3.56
N VAL A 178 27.61 -12.28 -2.92
CA VAL A 178 27.36 -13.31 -1.91
C VAL A 178 27.71 -14.71 -2.43
N ALA A 179 27.51 -14.97 -3.73
CA ALA A 179 27.84 -16.23 -4.38
C ALA A 179 29.27 -16.25 -4.90
N THR A 180 29.72 -15.21 -5.61
CA THR A 180 31.07 -15.20 -6.23
C THR A 180 32.18 -15.19 -5.19
N GLU A 181 32.07 -14.34 -4.16
CA GLU A 181 33.07 -14.22 -3.10
C GLU A 181 33.09 -15.45 -2.17
N TYR A 182 31.96 -16.15 -2.07
CA TYR A 182 31.90 -17.42 -1.36
C TYR A 182 32.65 -18.51 -2.13
N LEU A 183 32.44 -18.58 -3.45
CA LEU A 183 33.04 -19.60 -4.32
C LEU A 183 34.54 -19.41 -4.53
N ASP A 184 35.03 -18.17 -4.54
CA ASP A 184 36.46 -17.86 -4.66
C ASP A 184 37.21 -17.86 -3.31
N GLY A 185 36.48 -17.98 -2.20
CA GLY A 185 37.03 -18.00 -0.84
C GLY A 185 37.47 -16.64 -0.31
N THR A 186 37.06 -15.53 -0.93
CA THR A 186 37.42 -14.16 -0.54
C THR A 186 36.38 -13.46 0.34
N THR A 187 35.20 -14.08 0.51
CA THR A 187 34.09 -13.45 1.23
C THR A 187 34.44 -13.02 2.65
N LEU A 188 34.05 -11.80 3.00
CA LEU A 188 34.13 -11.25 4.36
C LEU A 188 32.83 -11.46 5.15
N ASN A 189 31.88 -12.23 4.61
CA ASN A 189 30.63 -12.53 5.30
C ASN A 189 30.94 -13.20 6.66
N PRO A 190 30.57 -12.59 7.80
CA PRO A 190 30.87 -13.13 9.12
C PRO A 190 30.10 -14.43 9.38
N LEU A 191 28.94 -14.65 8.76
CA LEU A 191 28.21 -15.91 8.86
C LEU A 191 28.81 -17.02 7.97
N VAL A 192 29.85 -16.71 7.19
CA VAL A 192 30.70 -17.70 6.52
C VAL A 192 31.99 -17.92 7.31
N THR A 193 32.62 -16.83 7.76
CA THR A 193 33.99 -16.83 8.28
C THR A 193 34.09 -16.93 9.80
N ALA A 194 32.99 -16.76 10.55
CA ALA A 194 33.04 -16.71 12.01
C ALA A 194 33.52 -18.04 12.63
N PRO A 195 34.45 -17.97 13.62
CA PRO A 195 34.87 -19.14 14.38
C PRO A 195 33.78 -19.60 15.36
N GLY A 196 33.84 -20.86 15.79
CA GLY A 196 33.02 -21.37 16.89
C GLY A 196 31.56 -21.73 16.55
N GLY A 197 31.24 -21.95 15.26
CA GLY A 197 29.93 -22.45 14.84
C GLY A 197 28.84 -21.39 14.63
N ASN A 198 29.20 -20.10 14.63
CA ASN A 198 28.32 -18.99 14.21
C ASN A 198 28.37 -18.77 12.69
N ASN A 199 28.43 -19.87 11.93
CA ASN A 199 28.69 -19.88 10.49
C ASN A 199 27.53 -20.51 9.71
N SER A 200 26.30 -20.08 10.01
CA SER A 200 25.08 -20.60 9.37
C SER A 200 25.14 -20.56 7.85
N ASP A 201 25.69 -19.49 7.26
CA ASP A 201 25.77 -19.33 5.81
C ASP A 201 26.74 -20.34 5.21
N PHE A 202 27.89 -20.55 5.86
CA PHE A 202 28.82 -21.61 5.46
C PHE A 202 28.13 -22.97 5.52
N ALA A 203 27.36 -23.24 6.58
CA ALA A 203 26.64 -24.51 6.71
C ALA A 203 25.56 -24.67 5.62
N VAL A 204 24.81 -23.60 5.29
CA VAL A 204 23.78 -23.58 4.25
C VAL A 204 24.39 -23.73 2.86
N PHE A 205 25.41 -22.96 2.52
CA PHE A 205 26.05 -23.04 1.20
C PHE A 205 26.80 -24.37 0.99
N ASN A 206 27.22 -25.04 2.08
CA ASN A 206 27.78 -26.40 2.05
C ASN A 206 26.76 -27.52 2.28
N CYS A 207 25.46 -27.24 2.43
CA CYS A 207 24.48 -28.24 2.90
C CYS A 207 24.13 -29.37 1.92
N GLY A 208 24.93 -29.60 0.89
CA GLY A 208 24.82 -30.79 0.06
C GLY A 208 25.94 -30.98 -0.93
N GLN A 209 26.56 -32.15 -0.90
CA GLN A 209 26.54 -32.95 -2.12
C GLN A 209 25.12 -33.51 -2.30
N PRO A 210 24.59 -33.60 -3.54
CA PRO A 210 25.18 -33.04 -4.75
C PRO A 210 24.84 -31.54 -4.96
N THR A 211 23.96 -30.93 -4.16
CA THR A 211 23.26 -29.68 -4.53
C THR A 211 23.74 -28.36 -3.92
N GLY A 212 24.42 -28.34 -2.78
CA GLY A 212 24.81 -27.13 -2.06
C GLY A 212 25.75 -26.24 -2.87
N ASN A 213 26.89 -26.82 -3.27
CA ASN A 213 27.87 -26.10 -4.09
C ASN A 213 27.32 -25.80 -5.50
N SER A 214 26.42 -26.65 -6.05
CA SER A 214 25.83 -26.38 -7.37
C SER A 214 24.78 -25.26 -7.35
N THR A 215 23.98 -25.12 -6.28
CA THR A 215 22.96 -24.06 -6.20
C THR A 215 23.61 -22.70 -6.04
N ILE A 216 24.56 -22.54 -5.11
CA ILE A 216 25.27 -21.26 -4.96
C ILE A 216 26.11 -20.94 -6.20
N LYS A 217 26.70 -21.95 -6.85
CA LYS A 217 27.37 -21.78 -8.15
C LYS A 217 26.41 -21.35 -9.26
N ALA A 218 25.19 -21.86 -9.32
CA ALA A 218 24.21 -21.38 -10.30
C ALA A 218 23.82 -19.91 -10.08
N MET A 219 23.96 -19.41 -8.84
CA MET A 219 23.72 -18.02 -8.46
C MET A 219 24.95 -17.12 -8.67
N SER A 220 26.09 -17.63 -9.14
CA SER A 220 27.26 -16.80 -9.46
C SER A 220 27.09 -15.98 -10.74
N GLU A 221 26.09 -16.28 -11.57
CA GLU A 221 25.79 -15.52 -12.78
C GLU A 221 24.77 -14.41 -12.50
N PRO A 222 25.02 -13.14 -12.86
CA PRO A 222 24.16 -12.01 -12.50
C PRO A 222 22.68 -12.18 -12.89
N ALA A 223 22.40 -12.63 -14.11
CA ALA A 223 21.03 -12.83 -14.58
C ALA A 223 20.31 -13.97 -13.84
N SER A 224 21.04 -15.06 -13.56
CA SER A 224 20.54 -16.20 -12.79
C SER A 224 20.25 -15.81 -11.34
N PHE A 225 21.16 -15.03 -10.73
CA PHE A 225 21.00 -14.48 -9.38
C PHE A 225 19.71 -13.65 -9.28
N LEU A 226 19.54 -12.66 -10.16
CA LEU A 226 18.36 -11.79 -10.12
C LEU A 226 17.05 -12.54 -10.34
N SER A 227 17.00 -13.46 -11.31
CA SER A 227 15.81 -14.28 -11.56
C SER A 227 15.51 -15.22 -10.38
N THR A 228 16.53 -15.86 -9.82
CA THR A 228 16.42 -16.74 -8.65
C THR A 228 15.90 -15.95 -7.44
N CYS A 229 16.48 -14.78 -7.18
CA CYS A 229 16.07 -13.94 -6.07
C CYS A 229 14.66 -13.40 -6.20
N GLY A 230 14.25 -12.96 -7.39
CA GLY A 230 12.85 -12.60 -7.66
C GLY A 230 11.90 -13.74 -7.32
N SER A 231 12.17 -14.93 -7.84
CA SER A 231 11.32 -16.11 -7.64
C SER A 231 11.24 -16.54 -6.17
N ILE A 232 12.37 -16.67 -5.46
CA ILE A 232 12.37 -17.18 -4.09
C ILE A 232 11.79 -16.15 -3.10
N LEU A 233 12.07 -14.86 -3.31
CA LEU A 233 11.51 -13.80 -2.47
C LEU A 233 10.02 -13.63 -2.73
N GLN A 234 9.54 -13.81 -3.97
CA GLN A 234 8.11 -13.88 -4.26
C GLN A 234 7.43 -15.02 -3.49
N ARG A 235 8.01 -16.23 -3.53
CA ARG A 235 7.46 -17.37 -2.81
C ARG A 235 7.48 -17.16 -1.30
N MET A 236 8.53 -16.52 -0.77
CA MET A 236 8.62 -16.15 0.64
C MET A 236 7.45 -15.25 1.05
N ILE A 237 7.21 -14.15 0.32
CA ILE A 237 6.10 -13.24 0.63
C ILE A 237 4.72 -13.88 0.40
N ASP A 238 4.57 -14.79 -0.55
CA ASP A 238 3.30 -15.46 -0.81
C ASP A 238 3.00 -16.60 0.18
N THR A 239 3.89 -16.83 1.15
CA THR A 239 3.67 -17.78 2.24
C THR A 239 2.49 -17.33 3.09
N VAL A 240 1.40 -18.08 3.03
CA VAL A 240 0.18 -17.87 3.83
C VAL A 240 -0.36 -19.22 4.30
N PRO A 241 -1.16 -19.26 5.38
CA PRO A 241 -1.87 -20.47 5.77
C PRO A 241 -2.70 -21.06 4.63
N SER A 242 -2.83 -22.38 4.58
CA SER A 242 -3.54 -23.10 3.51
C SER A 242 -5.02 -22.71 3.37
N ALA A 243 -5.63 -22.19 4.44
CA ALA A 243 -7.00 -21.66 4.43
C ALA A 243 -7.12 -20.26 3.80
N VAL A 244 -6.00 -19.55 3.62
CA VAL A 244 -5.95 -18.20 3.05
C VAL A 244 -5.65 -18.28 1.57
N LYS A 245 -6.48 -17.61 0.77
CA LYS A 245 -6.29 -17.48 -0.67
C LYS A 245 -5.89 -16.04 -0.99
N LEU A 246 -4.67 -15.87 -1.50
CA LEU A 246 -4.23 -14.58 -2.03
C LEU A 246 -4.99 -14.23 -3.31
N SER A 247 -5.16 -12.94 -3.56
CA SER A 247 -5.70 -12.43 -4.81
C SER A 247 -4.75 -12.71 -5.98
N ASP A 248 -5.25 -12.49 -7.19
CA ASP A 248 -4.39 -12.29 -8.36
C ASP A 248 -3.42 -11.12 -8.12
N PRO A 249 -2.27 -11.07 -8.83
CA PRO A 249 -1.35 -9.96 -8.73
C PRO A 249 -2.09 -8.64 -8.91
N ILE A 250 -1.96 -7.77 -7.92
CA ILE A 250 -2.44 -6.39 -8.01
C ILE A 250 -1.63 -5.77 -9.14
N THR A 251 -2.30 -5.46 -10.24
CA THR A 251 -1.69 -4.80 -11.39
C THR A 251 -1.71 -3.31 -11.10
N PRO A 252 -0.55 -2.65 -10.99
CA PRO A 252 -0.50 -1.22 -10.77
C PRO A 252 -1.14 -0.47 -11.94
N MET A 253 -1.75 0.67 -11.61
CA MET A 253 -2.27 1.53 -12.65
C MET A 253 -1.09 2.08 -13.45
N LYS A 254 -1.15 1.93 -14.77
CA LYS A 254 -0.18 2.56 -15.64
C LYS A 254 -0.38 4.07 -15.57
N GLY A 255 0.66 4.78 -15.10
CA GLY A 255 0.75 6.22 -15.25
C GLY A 255 0.70 6.61 -16.74
N LEU A 256 0.16 7.78 -17.03
CA LEU A 256 0.21 8.35 -18.37
C LEU A 256 1.60 8.96 -18.60
N SER A 257 2.16 8.78 -19.79
CA SER A 257 3.49 9.30 -20.13
C SER A 257 3.51 10.84 -20.24
N GLU A 258 2.35 11.44 -20.47
CA GLU A 258 2.13 12.88 -20.55
C GLU A 258 0.89 13.27 -19.74
N GLN A 259 0.83 14.52 -19.29
CA GLN A 259 -0.31 15.05 -18.55
C GLN A 259 -1.52 15.23 -19.50
N PRO A 260 -2.62 14.48 -19.34
CA PRO A 260 -3.77 14.60 -20.22
C PRO A 260 -4.61 15.85 -19.94
N THR A 261 -5.56 16.14 -20.83
CA THR A 261 -6.69 17.01 -20.49
C THR A 261 -7.80 16.17 -19.86
N VAL A 262 -8.30 16.57 -18.70
CA VAL A 262 -9.36 15.86 -17.99
C VAL A 262 -10.60 16.75 -17.87
N ARG A 263 -11.77 16.19 -18.17
CA ARG A 263 -13.07 16.85 -18.03
C ARG A 263 -14.07 15.91 -17.37
N VAL A 264 -15.11 16.48 -16.77
CA VAL A 264 -16.15 15.73 -16.07
C VAL A 264 -17.50 15.93 -16.74
N MET A 265 -18.26 14.85 -16.89
CA MET A 265 -19.65 14.86 -17.33
C MET A 265 -20.49 14.35 -16.17
N TYR A 266 -21.42 15.16 -15.65
CA TYR A 266 -22.18 14.77 -14.47
C TYR A 266 -23.65 14.50 -14.80
N ALA A 267 -24.28 13.67 -13.99
CA ALA A 267 -25.73 13.56 -13.93
C ALA A 267 -26.26 14.30 -12.72
N ASP A 268 -27.38 14.98 -12.88
CA ASP A 268 -28.05 15.66 -11.78
C ASP A 268 -28.62 14.66 -10.76
N ARG A 269 -29.26 15.16 -9.70
CA ARG A 269 -29.82 14.31 -8.64
C ARG A 269 -30.90 13.33 -9.11
N THR A 270 -31.52 13.58 -10.26
CA THR A 270 -32.55 12.70 -10.86
C THR A 270 -31.92 11.62 -11.74
N GLY A 271 -30.62 11.67 -11.96
CA GLY A 271 -29.88 10.81 -12.88
C GLY A 271 -29.88 11.33 -14.32
N GLN A 272 -30.40 12.53 -14.59
CA GLN A 272 -30.36 13.12 -15.92
C GLN A 272 -28.93 13.58 -16.23
N VAL A 273 -28.32 12.98 -17.26
CA VAL A 273 -26.95 13.31 -17.67
C VAL A 273 -26.91 14.67 -18.36
N ASN A 274 -26.04 15.56 -17.87
CA ASN A 274 -25.66 16.79 -18.56
C ASN A 274 -24.52 16.47 -19.55
N SER A 275 -24.78 16.65 -20.85
CA SER A 275 -23.77 16.40 -21.89
C SER A 275 -22.66 17.45 -21.92
N THR A 276 -22.80 18.56 -21.18
CA THR A 276 -21.78 19.59 -21.08
C THR A 276 -20.62 19.11 -20.22
N LYS A 277 -19.42 19.10 -20.80
CA LYS A 277 -18.18 18.74 -20.10
C LYS A 277 -17.69 19.92 -19.27
N ILE A 278 -17.45 19.69 -17.98
CA ILE A 278 -16.82 20.64 -17.06
C ILE A 278 -15.31 20.45 -17.16
N ASP A 279 -14.57 21.53 -17.49
CA ASP A 279 -13.11 21.50 -17.50
C ASP A 279 -12.57 21.37 -16.08
N THR A 280 -11.58 20.48 -15.89
CA THR A 280 -10.86 20.37 -14.63
C THR A 280 -9.55 21.14 -14.69
N MET A 281 -8.99 21.46 -13.53
CA MET A 281 -7.69 22.11 -13.39
C MET A 281 -6.70 21.13 -12.77
N PRO A 282 -5.45 21.03 -13.25
CA PRO A 282 -4.43 20.30 -12.52
C PRO A 282 -4.21 20.90 -11.12
N VAL A 283 -4.03 20.05 -10.12
CA VAL A 283 -3.59 20.48 -8.78
C VAL A 283 -2.20 21.11 -8.92
N ARG A 284 -1.93 22.21 -8.19
CA ARG A 284 -0.65 22.95 -8.29
C ARG A 284 0.30 22.71 -7.13
N PHE A 285 -0.22 22.42 -5.94
CA PHE A 285 0.60 22.12 -4.77
C PHE A 285 1.54 20.95 -5.07
N GLN A 286 2.84 21.06 -4.74
CA GLN A 286 3.88 20.09 -5.09
C GLN A 286 3.85 19.58 -6.55
N GLY A 287 3.42 20.42 -7.49
CA GLY A 287 3.33 20.07 -8.91
C GLY A 287 2.11 19.20 -9.28
N GLY A 288 1.22 18.89 -8.34
CA GLY A 288 0.01 18.11 -8.62
C GLY A 288 0.26 16.66 -8.96
N THR A 289 1.45 16.14 -8.68
CA THR A 289 1.83 14.79 -9.05
C THR A 289 1.90 13.86 -7.84
N GLY A 290 1.69 12.58 -8.10
CA GLY A 290 1.93 11.48 -7.16
C GLY A 290 2.89 10.48 -7.77
N SER A 291 3.73 9.86 -6.94
CA SER A 291 4.64 8.78 -7.35
C SER A 291 4.57 7.59 -6.40
N GLY A 292 4.75 6.38 -6.92
CA GLY A 292 4.51 5.12 -6.19
C GLY A 292 5.70 4.15 -6.19
N PHE A 293 5.42 2.88 -5.85
CA PHE A 293 6.43 1.81 -5.92
C PHE A 293 6.85 1.48 -7.36
N GLU A 294 5.92 1.63 -8.31
CA GLU A 294 6.24 1.56 -9.74
C GLU A 294 6.73 2.92 -10.27
N ALA A 295 7.17 2.98 -11.53
CA ALA A 295 7.38 4.23 -12.27
C ALA A 295 6.04 4.95 -12.57
N PHE A 296 5.10 4.90 -11.62
CA PHE A 296 3.85 5.63 -11.63
C PHE A 296 4.17 7.11 -11.42
N SER A 297 3.72 7.92 -12.37
CA SER A 297 3.60 9.36 -12.24
C SER A 297 2.14 9.69 -12.52
N GLY A 298 1.37 9.90 -11.46
CA GLY A 298 -0.03 10.31 -11.54
C GLY A 298 -0.14 11.82 -11.52
N CYS A 299 -1.12 12.37 -12.24
CA CYS A 299 -1.52 13.77 -12.12
C CYS A 299 -2.87 13.86 -11.42
N PHE A 300 -2.95 14.71 -10.40
CA PHE A 300 -4.19 15.03 -9.72
C PHE A 300 -4.84 16.25 -10.36
N TYR A 301 -6.15 16.18 -10.49
CA TYR A 301 -6.99 17.25 -11.00
C TYR A 301 -7.93 17.71 -9.90
N GLN A 302 -8.44 18.93 -10.02
CA GLN A 302 -9.48 19.51 -9.19
C GLN A 302 -10.58 20.06 -10.10
N ILE A 303 -11.83 19.87 -9.68
CA ILE A 303 -12.97 20.48 -10.36
C ILE A 303 -13.05 21.93 -9.86
N PRO A 304 -13.07 22.94 -10.74
CA PRO A 304 -13.25 24.33 -10.31
C PRO A 304 -14.62 24.53 -9.69
N SER A 305 -14.78 25.59 -8.91
CA SER A 305 -16.08 25.93 -8.34
C SER A 305 -17.14 26.07 -9.43
N THR A 306 -18.10 25.14 -9.42
CA THR A 306 -19.11 25.00 -10.47
C THR A 306 -20.47 24.94 -9.80
N ILE A 307 -21.36 25.85 -10.20
CA ILE A 307 -22.73 25.88 -9.70
C ILE A 307 -23.51 24.75 -10.39
N LEU A 308 -24.04 23.82 -9.59
CA LEU A 308 -24.88 22.70 -10.04
C LEU A 308 -26.31 22.87 -9.48
N PRO A 309 -27.20 23.62 -10.17
CA PRO A 309 -28.51 24.01 -9.62
C PRO A 309 -29.39 22.82 -9.22
N ASN A 310 -29.28 21.71 -9.95
CA ASN A 310 -30.05 20.49 -9.73
C ASN A 310 -29.28 19.45 -8.90
N GLY A 311 -28.18 19.82 -8.24
CA GLY A 311 -27.30 18.88 -7.55
C GLY A 311 -26.61 17.89 -8.50
N ILE A 312 -26.06 16.82 -7.92
CA ILE A 312 -25.25 15.81 -8.63
C ILE A 312 -25.46 14.44 -7.99
N SER A 313 -25.62 13.40 -8.81
CA SER A 313 -25.70 12.01 -8.33
C SER A 313 -24.45 11.20 -8.66
N HIS A 314 -23.90 11.38 -9.86
CA HIS A 314 -22.69 10.70 -10.32
C HIS A 314 -22.04 11.48 -11.46
N PHE A 315 -20.82 11.12 -11.82
CA PHE A 315 -20.13 11.66 -12.98
C PHE A 315 -19.32 10.61 -13.74
N ASN A 316 -18.99 10.91 -14.99
CA ASN A 316 -18.02 10.19 -15.81
C ASN A 316 -16.82 11.09 -16.08
N VAL A 317 -15.66 10.46 -16.30
CA VAL A 317 -14.40 11.16 -16.54
C VAL A 317 -14.01 11.04 -18.00
N SER A 318 -13.82 12.17 -18.65
CA SER A 318 -13.31 12.27 -20.02
C SER A 318 -11.82 12.59 -19.96
N VAL A 319 -10.98 11.71 -20.52
CA VAL A 319 -9.53 11.90 -20.58
C VAL A 319 -9.12 12.02 -22.05
N THR A 320 -8.53 13.15 -22.41
CA THR A 320 -7.99 13.40 -23.74
C THR A 320 -6.47 13.35 -23.70
N ASN A 321 -5.88 12.47 -24.50
CA ASN A 321 -4.44 12.42 -24.71
C ASN A 321 -4.00 13.66 -25.53
N THR A 322 -3.08 14.44 -24.98
CA THR A 322 -2.63 15.71 -25.56
C THR A 322 -1.80 15.56 -26.83
N THR A 323 -1.13 14.41 -27.01
CA THR A 323 -0.29 14.12 -28.18
C THR A 323 -1.12 13.68 -29.39
N THR A 324 -2.08 12.79 -29.15
CA THR A 324 -2.87 12.12 -30.21
C THR A 324 -4.24 12.75 -30.43
N GLY A 325 -4.75 13.51 -29.45
CA GLY A 325 -6.12 14.01 -29.42
C GLY A 325 -7.17 12.93 -29.14
N ALA A 326 -6.77 11.68 -28.91
CA ALA A 326 -7.68 10.59 -28.62
C ALA A 326 -8.37 10.81 -27.27
N GLU A 327 -9.70 10.66 -27.25
CA GLU A 327 -10.53 10.79 -26.05
C GLU A 327 -10.99 9.41 -25.59
N THR A 328 -10.94 9.18 -24.28
CA THR A 328 -11.49 8.00 -23.62
C THR A 328 -12.38 8.45 -22.48
N ILE A 329 -13.58 7.86 -22.39
CA ILE A 329 -14.53 8.10 -21.30
C ILE A 329 -14.45 6.92 -20.34
N TYR A 330 -14.23 7.22 -19.07
CA TYR A 330 -14.31 6.28 -17.96
C TYR A 330 -15.65 6.51 -17.25
N ASP A 331 -16.48 5.48 -17.22
CA ASP A 331 -17.86 5.51 -16.74
C ASP A 331 -18.10 4.57 -15.56
N ASN A 332 -17.03 4.14 -14.90
CA ASN A 332 -17.08 3.25 -13.75
C ASN A 332 -17.86 1.95 -14.03
N ASN A 333 -17.57 1.32 -15.17
CA ASN A 333 -18.24 0.13 -15.70
C ASN A 333 -19.75 0.35 -15.92
N GLY A 334 -20.10 1.52 -16.46
CA GLY A 334 -21.47 1.93 -16.75
C GLY A 334 -22.27 2.45 -15.55
N ASN A 335 -21.70 2.49 -14.35
CA ASN A 335 -22.41 2.95 -13.14
C ASN A 335 -22.26 4.46 -12.88
N GLY A 336 -21.26 5.09 -13.49
CA GLY A 336 -20.76 6.40 -13.11
C GLY A 336 -20.07 6.40 -11.74
N TYR A 337 -19.23 7.40 -11.50
CA TYR A 337 -18.59 7.64 -10.20
C TYR A 337 -19.58 8.37 -9.29
N PRO A 338 -20.12 7.72 -8.25
CA PRO A 338 -21.18 8.30 -7.42
C PRO A 338 -20.68 9.50 -6.60
N VAL A 339 -21.55 10.48 -6.38
CA VAL A 339 -21.29 11.64 -5.52
C VAL A 339 -22.43 11.79 -4.54
N GLN A 340 -22.08 11.89 -3.26
CA GLN A 340 -23.03 12.25 -2.22
C GLN A 340 -23.24 13.75 -2.21
N ASP A 341 -24.45 14.20 -2.51
CA ASP A 341 -24.80 15.62 -2.54
C ASP A 341 -25.70 16.04 -1.35
N ASN A 342 -25.92 15.15 -0.38
CA ASN A 342 -26.78 15.43 0.77
C ASN A 342 -26.06 15.96 2.02
N ILE A 343 -24.79 15.62 2.21
CA ILE A 343 -23.94 16.07 3.32
C ILE A 343 -22.60 16.44 2.72
N ILE A 344 -22.26 17.73 2.78
CA ILE A 344 -21.07 18.28 2.13
C ILE A 344 -20.18 18.90 3.20
N PHE A 345 -18.94 18.44 3.29
CA PHE A 345 -17.95 19.01 4.19
C PHE A 345 -17.59 20.44 3.78
N GLN A 346 -17.67 21.38 4.72
CA GLN A 346 -17.42 22.80 4.49
C GLN A 346 -16.04 23.17 5.03
N ALA A 347 -15.02 23.01 4.19
CA ALA A 347 -13.62 23.20 4.59
C ALA A 347 -13.33 24.63 5.07
N ALA A 348 -13.88 25.66 4.40
CA ALA A 348 -13.66 27.07 4.74
C ALA A 348 -14.25 27.47 6.10
N GLN A 349 -15.29 26.77 6.55
CA GLN A 349 -15.97 26.97 7.83
C GLN A 349 -15.54 25.93 8.88
N SER A 350 -14.47 25.18 8.61
CA SER A 350 -13.90 24.17 9.50
C SER A 350 -12.47 24.54 9.88
N CYS A 351 -12.05 24.21 11.09
CA CYS A 351 -10.71 24.54 11.57
C CYS A 351 -10.17 23.49 12.53
N HIS A 352 -8.84 23.38 12.57
CA HIS A 352 -8.12 22.63 13.58
C HIS A 352 -7.08 23.55 14.23
N ILE A 353 -7.34 23.95 15.47
CA ILE A 353 -6.54 24.93 16.20
C ILE A 353 -5.74 24.21 17.27
N PHE A 354 -4.41 24.28 17.20
CA PHE A 354 -3.54 23.74 18.25
C PHE A 354 -3.31 24.78 19.34
N ASN A 355 -3.48 24.35 20.59
CA ASN A 355 -3.12 25.13 21.77
C ASN A 355 -1.61 24.99 22.06
N PRO A 356 -0.99 25.95 22.78
CA PRO A 356 0.46 25.94 23.07
C PRO A 356 0.96 24.70 23.81
N ASN A 357 0.08 24.04 24.55
CA ASN A 357 0.29 22.79 25.27
C ASN A 357 0.17 21.52 24.39
N GLY A 358 -0.06 21.67 23.08
CA GLY A 358 -0.07 20.58 22.11
C GLY A 358 -1.44 19.90 21.89
N ASN A 359 -2.45 20.21 22.70
CA ASN A 359 -3.83 19.77 22.45
C ASN A 359 -4.42 20.51 21.23
N GLY A 360 -5.24 19.84 20.44
CA GLY A 360 -5.97 20.43 19.30
C GLY A 360 -7.44 20.65 19.62
N ASN A 361 -8.06 21.70 19.09
CA ASN A 361 -9.50 21.84 19.03
C ASN A 361 -9.94 21.76 17.57
N LEU A 362 -10.66 20.70 17.24
CA LEU A 362 -11.24 20.46 15.94
C LEU A 362 -12.65 21.03 15.92
N THR A 363 -12.95 21.88 14.95
CA THR A 363 -14.32 22.29 14.62
C THR A 363 -14.59 21.95 13.17
N LEU A 364 -15.63 21.14 12.93
CA LEU A 364 -16.04 20.73 11.60
C LEU A 364 -17.43 21.28 11.31
N THR A 365 -17.59 21.81 10.11
CA THR A 365 -18.86 22.29 9.58
C THR A 365 -19.25 21.44 8.38
N ALA A 366 -20.52 21.05 8.32
CA ALA A 366 -21.10 20.33 7.20
C ALA A 366 -22.38 21.03 6.74
N ALA A 367 -22.56 21.16 5.42
CA ALA A 367 -23.81 21.55 4.81
C ALA A 367 -24.67 20.30 4.63
N VAL A 368 -25.84 20.27 5.27
CA VAL A 368 -26.81 19.17 5.20
C VAL A 368 -28.01 19.64 4.42
N ARG A 369 -28.40 18.87 3.40
CA ARG A 369 -29.52 19.21 2.52
C ARG A 369 -30.83 19.30 3.29
N ASP A 370 -31.59 20.37 3.03
CA ASP A 370 -32.90 20.58 3.61
C ASP A 370 -33.94 19.62 3.05
N GLY A 371 -34.98 19.32 3.82
CA GLY A 371 -36.13 18.51 3.36
C GLY A 371 -35.85 17.01 3.23
N MET A 372 -34.73 16.52 3.76
CA MET A 372 -34.49 15.09 3.93
C MET A 372 -34.73 14.70 5.39
N ASP A 373 -35.18 13.46 5.63
CA ASP A 373 -35.27 12.84 6.98
C ASP A 373 -33.88 12.59 7.62
N LEU A 374 -32.88 13.41 7.29
CA LEU A 374 -31.57 13.44 7.93
C LEU A 374 -31.67 14.24 9.23
N THR A 375 -32.45 13.73 10.18
CA THR A 375 -32.57 14.34 11.49
C THR A 375 -31.35 13.95 12.34
N ASN A 376 -30.65 14.95 12.88
CA ASN A 376 -29.49 14.81 13.77
C ASN A 376 -28.20 14.33 13.09
N PRO A 377 -27.52 15.16 12.28
CA PRO A 377 -26.20 14.84 11.75
C PRO A 377 -25.21 14.59 12.90
N SER A 378 -24.38 13.57 12.75
CA SER A 378 -23.35 13.20 13.72
C SER A 378 -21.96 13.20 13.10
N LEU A 379 -20.96 13.57 13.90
CA LEU A 379 -19.55 13.54 13.59
C LEU A 379 -18.88 12.37 14.31
N ASN A 380 -18.34 11.42 13.56
CA ASN A 380 -17.44 10.39 14.09
C ASN A 380 -16.00 10.89 14.04
N VAL A 381 -15.33 10.94 15.19
CA VAL A 381 -13.92 11.29 15.28
C VAL A 381 -13.09 10.01 15.33
N VAL A 382 -12.29 9.79 14.30
CA VAL A 382 -11.39 8.64 14.18
C VAL A 382 -9.95 9.11 14.33
N VAL A 383 -9.22 8.54 15.28
CA VAL A 383 -7.81 8.87 15.52
C VAL A 383 -6.91 7.67 15.24
N LYS A 384 -5.63 7.96 14.98
CA LYS A 384 -4.58 6.96 14.82
C LYS A 384 -3.97 6.67 16.20
N VAL A 385 -4.12 5.45 16.68
CA VAL A 385 -3.55 5.00 17.96
C VAL A 385 -2.32 4.14 17.68
N PRO A 386 -1.12 4.51 18.17
CA PRO A 386 0.06 3.66 18.09
C PRO A 386 -0.19 2.33 18.81
N ARG A 387 0.34 1.24 18.25
CA ARG A 387 0.19 -0.11 18.82
C ARG A 387 1.54 -0.81 18.86
N ALA A 388 1.76 -1.61 19.89
CA ALA A 388 3.00 -2.36 20.04
C ALA A 388 3.23 -3.28 18.83
N ASN A 389 4.48 -3.36 18.38
CA ASN A 389 4.94 -4.22 17.29
C ASN A 389 4.29 -3.97 15.92
N SER A 390 3.77 -2.77 15.64
CA SER A 390 3.35 -2.38 14.29
C SER A 390 3.72 -0.94 13.99
N VAL A 391 4.25 -0.66 12.80
CA VAL A 391 4.48 0.71 12.34
C VAL A 391 3.20 1.37 11.79
N VAL A 392 2.14 0.59 11.55
CA VAL A 392 0.84 1.09 11.11
C VAL A 392 -0.07 1.25 12.33
N PRO A 393 -0.52 2.48 12.65
CA PRO A 393 -1.40 2.71 13.79
C PRO A 393 -2.79 2.12 13.55
N GLU A 394 -3.47 1.76 14.64
CA GLU A 394 -4.87 1.38 14.61
C GLU A 394 -5.76 2.61 14.41
N LEU A 395 -6.87 2.45 13.68
CA LEU A 395 -7.89 3.49 13.54
C LEU A 395 -9.01 3.24 14.55
N VAL A 396 -9.10 4.09 15.55
CA VAL A 396 -10.08 3.96 16.62
C VAL A 396 -11.10 5.09 16.52
N VAL A 397 -12.39 4.73 16.56
CA VAL A 397 -13.47 5.71 16.72
C VAL A 397 -13.47 6.14 18.18
N GLU A 398 -12.93 7.33 18.46
CA GLU A 398 -12.86 7.88 19.82
C GLU A 398 -14.24 8.29 20.33
N THR A 399 -15.04 8.90 19.47
CA THR A 399 -16.36 9.39 19.85
C THR A 399 -17.26 9.67 18.64
N THR A 400 -18.56 9.69 18.90
CA THR A 400 -19.60 10.15 17.99
C THR A 400 -20.29 11.35 18.63
N LEU A 401 -20.24 12.50 17.97
CA LEU A 401 -20.80 13.76 18.47
C LEU A 401 -22.01 14.16 17.64
N SER A 402 -23.11 14.53 18.28
CA SER A 402 -24.21 15.20 17.57
C SER A 402 -23.77 16.60 17.15
N MET A 403 -23.93 16.92 15.87
CA MET A 403 -23.67 18.26 15.35
C MET A 403 -24.86 19.17 15.64
N LYS A 404 -24.59 20.45 15.92
CA LYS A 404 -25.62 21.46 16.19
C LYS A 404 -25.89 22.27 14.93
N LEU A 405 -27.15 22.65 14.71
CA LEU A 405 -27.51 23.59 13.66
C LEU A 405 -26.76 24.91 13.91
N LEU A 406 -25.92 25.30 12.94
CA LEU A 406 -25.16 26.54 12.96
C LEU A 406 -25.96 27.65 12.28
N ARG A 407 -26.49 27.38 11.08
CA ARG A 407 -27.22 28.35 10.26
C ARG A 407 -28.06 27.63 9.21
N SER A 408 -29.35 27.95 9.12
CA SER A 408 -30.15 27.60 7.94
C SER A 408 -29.83 28.56 6.79
N THR A 409 -29.75 28.05 5.57
CA THR A 409 -29.52 28.87 4.38
C THR A 409 -30.74 28.83 3.47
N GLU A 410 -30.81 29.76 2.51
CA GLU A 410 -31.90 29.81 1.53
C GLU A 410 -31.61 28.91 0.31
N PHE A 411 -30.43 28.29 0.24
CA PHE A 411 -29.95 27.52 -0.91
C PHE A 411 -30.26 26.01 -0.81
N GLY A 412 -31.21 25.62 0.05
CA GLY A 412 -31.60 24.21 0.23
C GLY A 412 -30.61 23.37 1.03
N TYR A 413 -29.73 24.01 1.80
CA TYR A 413 -28.88 23.38 2.80
C TYR A 413 -28.90 24.14 4.12
N SER A 414 -28.79 23.41 5.22
CA SER A 414 -28.54 23.95 6.54
C SER A 414 -27.14 23.56 6.99
N LEU A 415 -26.39 24.51 7.54
CA LEU A 415 -25.06 24.28 8.08
C LEU A 415 -25.16 23.76 9.50
N TYR A 416 -24.43 22.68 9.78
CA TYR A 416 -24.27 22.09 11.10
C TYR A 416 -22.81 22.12 11.50
N SER A 417 -22.53 22.26 12.80
CA SER A 417 -21.18 22.29 13.34
C SER A 417 -21.02 21.36 14.54
N GLY A 418 -19.86 20.73 14.64
CA GLY A 418 -19.44 19.91 15.77
C GLY A 418 -18.00 20.24 16.15
N SER A 419 -17.71 20.25 17.45
CA SER A 419 -16.37 20.52 17.97
C SER A 419 -15.89 19.39 18.88
N TYR A 420 -14.60 19.05 18.78
CA TYR A 420 -13.95 18.01 19.56
C TYR A 420 -12.54 18.44 19.97
N SER A 421 -12.17 18.19 21.23
CA SER A 421 -10.81 18.40 21.70
C SER A 421 -9.96 17.16 21.41
N LEU A 422 -9.00 17.29 20.50
CA LEU A 422 -8.04 16.25 20.12
C LEU A 422 -6.89 16.20 21.14
N PRO A 423 -6.61 15.03 21.75
CA PRO A 423 -5.45 14.85 22.62
C PRO A 423 -4.14 14.85 21.82
N ILE A 424 -3.03 15.21 22.48
CA ILE A 424 -1.65 15.31 21.93
C ILE A 424 -1.24 14.05 21.15
N GLU A 425 -1.71 12.87 21.57
CA GLU A 425 -1.28 11.56 21.02
C GLU A 425 -2.01 11.14 19.73
N SER A 426 -2.96 11.93 19.23
CA SER A 426 -3.80 11.57 18.08
C SER A 426 -3.09 11.55 16.70
N GLY A 427 -1.78 11.83 16.65
CA GLY A 427 -0.93 11.61 15.46
C GLY A 427 -1.25 12.48 14.23
N LEU A 428 -2.07 13.54 14.37
CA LEU A 428 -2.40 14.44 13.27
C LEU A 428 -1.31 15.52 13.09
N PRO A 429 -0.84 15.79 11.85
CA PRO A 429 0.24 16.75 11.61
C PRO A 429 -0.13 18.15 12.10
N ARG A 430 0.87 18.86 12.65
CA ARG A 430 0.76 20.23 13.16
C ARG A 430 0.56 21.20 11.99
N GLN A 431 -0.40 22.12 12.16
CA GLN A 431 -0.86 23.16 11.22
C GLN A 431 -1.54 22.65 9.93
N MET A 432 -2.88 22.69 9.87
CA MET A 432 -3.65 23.02 8.64
C MET A 432 -5.10 23.39 9.01
N CYS A 433 -5.58 24.57 8.59
CA CYS A 433 -7.00 24.75 8.28
C CYS A 433 -7.27 23.96 6.99
N GLY A 434 -7.58 22.67 7.16
CA GLY A 434 -7.60 21.69 6.08
C GLY A 434 -7.34 20.30 6.65
N LEU A 435 -8.24 19.83 7.52
CA LEU A 435 -8.08 18.52 8.14
C LEU A 435 -8.15 17.42 7.08
N LYS A 436 -7.25 16.44 7.08
CA LYS A 436 -7.43 15.17 6.37
C LYS A 436 -8.44 14.24 7.12
N VAL A 437 -9.73 14.61 7.20
CA VAL A 437 -10.86 13.70 7.56
C VAL A 437 -11.06 12.64 6.47
N ARG A 438 -10.80 11.36 6.76
CA ARG A 438 -11.30 10.27 5.91
C ARG A 438 -12.79 10.10 6.20
N TRP A 439 -13.65 10.62 5.33
CA TRP A 439 -15.08 10.35 5.40
C TRP A 439 -15.34 8.96 4.82
N CYS A 440 -16.06 8.12 5.57
CA CYS A 440 -16.62 6.89 5.03
C CYS A 440 -17.52 7.27 3.85
N GLN A 441 -17.17 6.72 2.67
CA GLN A 441 -17.95 6.69 1.43
C GLN A 441 -18.02 7.91 0.50
N VAL A 442 -17.18 8.95 0.66
CA VAL A 442 -16.78 9.80 -0.48
C VAL A 442 -15.31 10.17 -0.31
N ARG A 443 -14.44 9.63 -1.17
CA ARG A 443 -13.03 10.05 -1.19
C ARG A 443 -12.94 11.50 -1.65
N ARG A 444 -12.14 12.22 -0.88
CA ARG A 444 -12.08 13.67 -0.76
C ARG A 444 -11.71 14.37 -2.08
N TRP A 445 -12.53 15.35 -2.41
CA TRP A 445 -12.17 16.57 -3.15
C TRP A 445 -12.19 17.74 -2.14
N VAL A 446 -11.59 18.88 -2.49
CA VAL A 446 -11.46 20.15 -1.74
C VAL A 446 -10.10 20.38 -1.08
N GLN A 447 -9.29 21.20 -1.75
CA GLN A 447 -8.68 22.38 -1.13
C GLN A 447 -8.59 23.52 -2.17
N GLU A 448 -8.90 24.73 -1.68
CA GLU A 448 -8.81 26.07 -2.31
C GLU A 448 -10.03 26.62 -3.05
N ASP A 449 -10.65 27.59 -2.38
CA ASP A 449 -11.52 28.67 -2.82
C ASP A 449 -12.96 28.31 -3.27
N GLU A 450 -13.88 28.19 -2.30
CA GLU A 450 -15.31 28.34 -2.56
C GLU A 450 -15.93 29.29 -1.55
N ARG A 451 -16.21 30.51 -2.02
CA ARG A 451 -17.19 31.41 -1.42
C ARG A 451 -18.57 30.95 -1.88
N VAL A 452 -19.43 30.57 -0.93
CA VAL A 452 -20.89 30.61 -1.09
C VAL A 452 -21.38 32.00 -0.74
#